data_AF-A0A177E7J3-F1
#
_entry.id   AF-A0A177E7J3-F1
#
_cell.length_a   1.000
_cell.length_b   1.000
_cell.length_c   1.000
_cell.angle_alpha   90.00
_cell.angle_beta   90.00
_cell.angle_gamma   90.00
#
_symmetry.space_group_name_H-M   'P 1'
#
loop_
_entity.id
_entity.type
_entity.pdbx_description
1 polymer ?
#
loop_
_entity_poly.entity_id
_entity_poly.type
_entity_poly.pdbx_seq_one_letter_code
_entity_poly.pdbx_strand_id
1 'polypeptide(L)'
;MRYLRSKRPDPTRLIEEKIDTAKEIFIVWGDRLLKDPEIAPLLPKYVKAVENSNQAMEEAGTFHECYVCTVLEGKGCCKIGLENECTVLILLLNLMLGEDFPEEREVPGRCFFVGPRGCKILARPMLCRDYFCLRHLNMLSDKEMAHITQVLNEELTLLHRLTSLIRERLEDWTGKFLLEYDLTGY
;
A
#
# COMPACT_ATOMS: atom_id res chain seq x y z
N MET A 1 -12.48 -24.58 -7.36
CA MET A 1 -13.86 -24.09 -7.11
C MET A 1 -14.27 -24.30 -5.64
N ARG A 2 -13.62 -23.58 -4.73
CA ARG A 2 -14.06 -23.30 -3.34
C ARG A 2 -13.67 -21.82 -3.19
N TYR A 3 -14.53 -20.86 -2.89
CA TYR A 3 -15.36 -20.79 -1.71
C TYR A 3 -16.55 -19.86 -1.92
N LEU A 4 -17.61 -20.22 -1.20
CA LEU A 4 -18.84 -19.52 -0.88
C LEU A 4 -18.76 -17.98 -0.97
N ARG A 5 -19.51 -17.43 -1.93
CA ARG A 5 -19.97 -16.05 -1.96
C ARG A 5 -20.80 -15.79 -0.69
N SER A 6 -20.20 -15.24 0.36
CA SER A 6 -20.98 -14.54 1.38
C SER A 6 -21.68 -13.36 0.69
N LYS A 7 -22.93 -13.07 1.07
CA LYS A 7 -23.75 -12.04 0.39
C LYS A 7 -23.21 -10.61 0.53
N ARG A 8 -22.18 -10.39 1.37
CA ARG A 8 -21.26 -9.24 1.39
C ARG A 8 -19.91 -9.73 1.92
N PRO A 9 -18.79 -9.54 1.22
CA PRO A 9 -17.47 -9.85 1.77
C PRO A 9 -17.22 -8.95 2.99
N ASP A 10 -16.76 -9.54 4.09
CA ASP A 10 -16.25 -8.78 5.23
C ASP A 10 -14.90 -8.18 4.79
N PRO A 11 -14.78 -6.85 4.69
CA PRO A 11 -13.56 -6.22 4.21
C PRO A 11 -12.36 -6.50 5.12
N THR A 12 -12.58 -6.80 6.40
CA THR A 12 -11.51 -7.17 7.35
C THR A 12 -11.00 -8.56 7.04
N ARG A 13 -11.90 -9.53 6.87
CA ARG A 13 -11.52 -10.90 6.51
C ARG A 13 -10.74 -10.96 5.20
N LEU A 14 -11.15 -10.17 4.20
CA LEU A 14 -10.46 -10.15 2.92
C LEU A 14 -9.02 -9.61 3.04
N ILE A 15 -8.80 -8.56 3.83
CA ILE A 15 -7.45 -8.04 4.02
C ILE A 15 -6.57 -8.98 4.84
N GLU A 16 -7.14 -9.65 5.85
CA GLU A 16 -6.44 -10.68 6.63
C GLU A 16 -5.99 -11.83 5.74
N GLU A 17 -6.87 -12.36 4.88
CA GLU A 17 -6.53 -13.40 3.90
C GLU A 17 -5.40 -12.97 2.95
N LYS A 18 -5.40 -11.70 2.51
CA LYS A 18 -4.31 -11.14 1.69
C LYS A 18 -2.99 -11.00 2.46
N ILE A 19 -3.04 -10.59 3.72
CA ILE A 19 -1.87 -10.49 4.61
C ILE A 19 -1.27 -11.88 4.83
N ASP A 20 -2.08 -12.87 5.14
CA ASP A 20 -1.63 -14.24 5.36
C ASP A 20 -1.00 -14.84 4.10
N THR A 21 -1.62 -14.61 2.93
CA THR A 21 -1.04 -15.02 1.64
C THR A 21 0.33 -14.36 1.41
N ALA A 22 0.46 -13.05 1.69
CA ALA A 22 1.73 -12.35 1.53
C ALA A 22 2.81 -12.91 2.49
N LYS A 23 2.44 -13.23 3.73
CA LYS A 23 3.32 -13.87 4.71
C LYS A 23 3.77 -15.26 4.25
N GLU A 24 2.86 -16.09 3.75
CA GLU A 24 3.17 -17.41 3.21
C GLU A 24 4.18 -17.32 2.05
N ILE A 25 3.95 -16.41 1.10
CA ILE A 25 4.87 -16.17 -0.01
C ILE A 25 6.23 -15.68 0.52
N PHE A 26 6.24 -14.77 1.48
CA PHE A 26 7.48 -14.24 2.05
C PHE A 26 8.30 -15.31 2.78
N ILE A 27 7.64 -16.21 3.52
CA ILE A 27 8.31 -17.34 4.21
C ILE A 27 9.02 -18.26 3.19
N VAL A 28 8.38 -18.53 2.05
CA VAL A 28 8.93 -19.47 1.05
C VAL A 28 9.94 -18.81 0.11
N TRP A 29 9.66 -17.58 -0.32
CA TRP A 29 10.38 -16.92 -1.42
C TRP A 29 11.06 -15.60 -1.05
N GLY A 30 10.81 -15.05 0.14
CA GLY A 30 11.31 -13.73 0.57
C GLY A 30 12.83 -13.61 0.45
N ASP A 31 13.57 -14.59 0.99
CA ASP A 31 15.04 -14.62 0.89
C ASP A 31 15.56 -14.59 -0.55
N ARG A 32 14.83 -15.23 -1.48
CA ARG A 32 15.21 -15.27 -2.89
C ARG A 32 14.90 -13.96 -3.59
N LEU A 33 13.73 -13.36 -3.29
CA LEU A 33 13.34 -12.03 -3.80
C LEU A 33 14.28 -10.92 -3.29
N LEU A 34 14.68 -10.97 -2.02
CA LEU A 34 15.61 -10.00 -1.42
C LEU A 34 17.02 -10.07 -2.01
N LYS A 35 17.41 -11.22 -2.57
CA LYS A 35 18.72 -11.43 -3.23
C LYS A 35 18.64 -11.34 -4.75
N ASP A 36 17.46 -11.09 -5.32
CA ASP A 36 17.29 -10.99 -6.76
C ASP A 36 18.06 -9.77 -7.31
N PRO A 37 18.86 -9.93 -8.36
CA PRO A 37 19.76 -8.88 -8.85
C PRO A 37 19.03 -7.67 -9.47
N GLU A 38 17.77 -7.82 -9.88
CA GLU A 38 16.96 -6.71 -10.40
C GLU A 38 16.12 -6.06 -9.31
N ILE A 39 15.63 -6.84 -8.33
CA ILE A 39 14.78 -6.32 -7.25
C ILE A 39 15.60 -5.65 -6.14
N ALA A 40 16.68 -6.29 -5.67
CA ALA A 40 17.44 -5.83 -4.52
C ALA A 40 17.95 -4.38 -4.65
N PRO A 41 18.47 -3.93 -5.81
CA PRO A 41 18.91 -2.54 -5.99
C PRO A 41 17.76 -1.51 -6.04
N LEU A 42 16.52 -1.95 -6.27
CA LEU A 42 15.34 -1.07 -6.34
C LEU A 42 14.71 -0.80 -4.97
N LEU A 43 14.83 -1.73 -4.02
CA LEU A 43 14.29 -1.56 -2.66
C LEU A 43 14.78 -0.26 -1.97
N PRO A 44 16.10 0.02 -1.85
CA PRO A 44 16.55 1.26 -1.22
C PRO A 44 16.16 2.51 -2.03
N LYS A 45 16.06 2.41 -3.36
CA LYS A 45 15.58 3.52 -4.20
C LYS A 45 14.11 3.81 -3.91
N TYR A 46 13.30 2.76 -3.75
CA TYR A 46 11.89 2.89 -3.42
C TYR A 46 11.69 3.53 -2.05
N VAL A 47 12.42 3.06 -1.02
CA VAL A 47 12.42 3.70 0.30
C VAL A 47 12.76 5.18 0.19
N LYS A 48 13.80 5.52 -0.60
CA LYS A 48 14.17 6.93 -0.78
C LYS A 48 13.10 7.75 -1.47
N ALA A 49 12.44 7.21 -2.49
CA ALA A 49 11.34 7.88 -3.18
C ALA A 49 10.15 8.12 -2.23
N VAL A 50 9.83 7.16 -1.36
CA VAL A 50 8.79 7.28 -0.33
C VAL A 50 9.15 8.33 0.73
N GLU A 51 10.42 8.41 1.15
CA GLU A 51 10.88 9.47 2.05
C GLU A 51 10.71 10.85 1.42
N ASN A 52 11.15 11.01 0.16
CA ASN A 52 11.04 12.28 -0.56
C ASN A 52 9.58 12.71 -0.73
N SER A 53 8.70 11.78 -1.10
CA SER A 53 7.28 12.09 -1.28
C SER A 53 6.59 12.38 0.06
N ASN A 54 6.93 11.64 1.12
CA ASN A 54 6.42 11.92 2.46
C ASN A 54 6.89 13.29 2.97
N GLN A 55 8.14 13.67 2.69
CA GLN A 55 8.65 15.00 3.03
C GLN A 55 7.85 16.10 2.32
N ALA A 56 7.64 15.99 1.00
CA ALA A 56 6.85 16.97 0.25
C ALA A 56 5.40 17.07 0.77
N MET A 57 4.80 15.93 1.15
CA MET A 57 3.47 15.86 1.72
C MET A 57 3.39 16.45 3.14
N GLU A 58 4.42 16.26 3.96
CA GLU A 58 4.53 16.82 5.31
C GLU A 58 4.74 18.33 5.27
N GLU A 59 5.64 18.82 4.43
CA GLU A 59 5.90 20.26 4.22
C GLU A 59 4.65 21.01 3.75
N ALA A 60 3.82 20.34 2.95
CA ALA A 60 2.53 20.84 2.49
C ALA A 60 1.38 20.65 3.52
N GLY A 61 1.66 20.08 4.70
CA GLY A 61 0.68 19.89 5.79
C GLY A 61 -0.38 18.81 5.54
N THR A 62 -0.24 18.00 4.49
CA THR A 62 -1.28 17.03 4.09
C THR A 62 -1.48 15.91 5.12
N PHE A 63 -0.43 15.45 5.78
CA PHE A 63 -0.54 14.41 6.82
C PHE A 63 -1.25 14.91 8.08
N HIS A 64 -0.97 16.15 8.49
CA HIS A 64 -1.70 16.78 9.59
C HIS A 64 -3.20 16.87 9.26
N GLU A 65 -3.53 17.31 8.06
CA GLU A 65 -4.92 17.42 7.61
C GLU A 65 -5.61 16.05 7.53
N CYS A 66 -4.89 15.02 7.08
CA CYS A 66 -5.37 13.64 7.07
C CYS A 66 -5.64 13.10 8.48
N TYR A 67 -4.76 13.42 9.45
CA TYR A 67 -4.93 13.06 10.86
C TYR A 67 -6.19 13.69 11.45
N VAL A 68 -6.36 15.02 11.27
CA VAL A 68 -7.55 15.73 11.75
C VAL A 68 -8.82 15.13 11.15
N CYS A 69 -8.85 14.95 9.83
CA CYS A 69 -10.02 14.42 9.13
C CYS A 69 -10.37 12.98 9.53
N THR A 70 -9.37 12.13 9.73
CA THR A 70 -9.57 10.69 9.92
C THR A 70 -9.75 10.31 11.38
N VAL A 71 -8.85 10.80 12.23
CA VAL A 71 -8.73 10.39 13.63
C VAL A 71 -9.61 11.26 14.53
N LEU A 72 -9.59 12.58 14.34
CA LEU A 72 -10.35 13.51 15.19
C LEU A 72 -11.81 13.64 14.73
N GLU A 73 -12.04 13.82 13.43
CA GLU A 73 -13.38 14.08 12.90
C GLU A 73 -14.13 12.82 12.45
N GLY A 74 -13.41 11.73 12.17
CA GLY A 74 -14.01 10.51 11.66
C GLY A 74 -14.62 10.63 10.26
N LYS A 75 -14.06 11.46 9.37
CA LYS A 75 -14.56 11.69 8.00
C LYS A 75 -13.62 11.22 6.89
N GLY A 76 -12.39 10.86 7.22
CA GLY A 76 -11.31 10.53 6.27
C GLY A 76 -11.68 9.57 5.14
N CYS A 77 -11.00 9.73 3.99
CA CYS A 77 -11.15 8.89 2.80
C CYS A 77 -10.68 7.45 3.03
N CYS A 78 -9.78 7.22 3.99
CA CYS A 78 -9.32 5.91 4.43
C CYS A 78 -10.35 5.19 5.31
N LYS A 79 -11.49 4.89 4.70
CA LYS A 79 -12.60 4.15 5.31
C LYS A 79 -12.37 2.65 5.25
N ILE A 80 -13.14 1.92 6.05
CA ILE A 80 -13.23 0.46 5.94
C ILE A 80 -13.51 0.04 4.49
N GLY A 81 -12.82 -1.00 4.03
CA GLY A 81 -12.85 -1.47 2.64
C GLY A 81 -11.69 -0.96 1.79
N LEU A 82 -11.16 0.25 2.03
CA LEU A 82 -10.07 0.82 1.23
C LEU A 82 -8.77 0.02 1.36
N GLU A 83 -8.56 -0.66 2.48
CA GLU A 83 -7.44 -1.58 2.66
C GLU A 83 -7.36 -2.65 1.55
N ASN A 84 -8.47 -3.00 0.91
CA ASN A 84 -8.51 -4.02 -0.13
C ASN A 84 -7.90 -3.57 -1.46
N GLU A 85 -7.59 -2.27 -1.61
CA GLU A 85 -6.71 -1.76 -2.68
C GLU A 85 -5.28 -2.26 -2.52
N CYS A 86 -4.88 -2.68 -1.32
CA CYS A 86 -3.61 -3.37 -1.13
C CYS A 86 -3.71 -4.76 -1.77
N THR A 87 -2.92 -4.98 -2.81
CA THR A 87 -2.75 -6.30 -3.41
C THR A 87 -1.79 -7.13 -2.57
N VAL A 88 -1.81 -8.46 -2.75
CA VAL A 88 -0.85 -9.36 -2.11
C VAL A 88 0.59 -8.95 -2.43
N LEU A 89 0.86 -8.45 -3.64
CA LEU A 89 2.19 -7.97 -4.04
C LEU A 89 2.63 -6.71 -3.29
N ILE A 90 1.71 -5.77 -3.03
CA ILE A 90 2.00 -4.58 -2.22
C ILE A 90 2.30 -4.97 -0.77
N LEU A 91 1.54 -5.91 -0.21
CA LEU A 91 1.78 -6.42 1.14
C LEU A 91 3.10 -7.19 1.21
N LEU A 92 3.40 -8.04 0.23
CA LEU A 92 4.68 -8.74 0.14
C LEU A 92 5.86 -7.76 0.06
N LEU A 93 5.71 -6.67 -0.71
CA LEU A 93 6.74 -5.63 -0.75
C LEU A 93 6.95 -4.96 0.62
N ASN A 94 5.88 -4.70 1.39
CA ASN A 94 6.03 -4.20 2.76
C ASN A 94 6.80 -5.18 3.65
N LEU A 95 6.51 -6.48 3.58
CA LEU A 95 7.27 -7.50 4.32
C LEU A 95 8.76 -7.52 3.92
N MET A 96 9.05 -7.39 2.62
CA MET A 96 10.42 -7.28 2.11
C MET A 96 11.15 -6.02 2.60
N LEU A 97 10.41 -4.97 2.94
CA LEU A 97 10.94 -3.73 3.51
C LEU A 97 11.03 -3.77 5.05
N GLY A 98 10.66 -4.89 5.67
CA GLY A 98 10.74 -5.09 7.11
C GLY A 98 9.57 -4.50 7.90
N GLU A 99 8.45 -4.20 7.22
CA GLU A 99 7.25 -3.67 7.88
C GLU A 99 6.45 -4.79 8.55
N ASP A 100 5.98 -4.51 9.77
CA ASP A 100 5.01 -5.35 10.47
C ASP A 100 3.58 -4.86 10.20
N PHE A 101 2.66 -5.80 10.02
CA PHE A 101 1.23 -5.47 9.88
C PHE A 101 0.55 -5.37 11.24
N PRO A 102 -0.43 -4.45 11.40
CA PRO A 102 -1.24 -4.42 12.61
C PRO A 102 -2.04 -5.73 12.77
N GLU A 103 -2.22 -6.17 14.02
CA GLU A 103 -3.05 -7.34 14.33
C GLU A 103 -4.55 -6.99 14.29
N GLU A 104 -4.89 -5.73 14.57
CA GLU A 104 -6.26 -5.23 14.58
C GLU A 104 -6.34 -3.77 14.16
N ARG A 105 -7.56 -3.27 13.91
CA ARG A 105 -7.78 -1.86 13.53
C ARG A 105 -7.57 -0.95 14.74
N GLU A 106 -6.55 -0.12 14.68
CA GLU A 106 -6.27 0.88 15.71
C GLU A 106 -7.26 2.06 15.69
N VAL A 107 -7.80 2.41 14.51
CA VAL A 107 -8.79 3.48 14.36
C VAL A 107 -10.15 2.88 13.95
N PRO A 108 -11.15 2.85 14.83
CA PRO A 108 -12.44 2.24 14.55
C PRO A 108 -13.11 2.77 13.28
N GLY A 109 -13.57 1.85 12.42
CA GLY A 109 -14.25 2.17 11.16
C GLY A 109 -13.34 2.72 10.04
N ARG A 110 -12.01 2.72 10.23
CA ARG A 110 -11.02 3.15 9.22
C ARG A 110 -10.29 1.99 8.59
N CYS A 111 -9.53 2.30 7.54
CA CYS A 111 -8.64 1.37 6.84
C CYS A 111 -7.77 0.58 7.82
N PHE A 112 -7.54 -0.69 7.54
CA PHE A 112 -6.84 -1.62 8.43
C PHE A 112 -5.41 -1.17 8.78
N PHE A 113 -4.76 -0.45 7.86
CA PHE A 113 -3.39 0.05 8.04
C PHE A 113 -3.31 1.46 8.62
N VAL A 114 -4.43 2.15 8.85
CA VAL A 114 -4.40 3.50 9.42
C VAL A 114 -4.28 3.41 10.93
N GLY A 115 -3.19 3.96 11.45
CA GLY A 115 -2.97 4.19 12.87
C GLY A 115 -3.26 5.64 13.28
N PRO A 116 -3.11 5.97 14.58
CA PRO A 116 -3.36 7.31 15.11
C PRO A 116 -2.38 8.35 14.58
N ARG A 117 -1.26 7.95 13.97
CA ARG A 117 -0.25 8.86 13.41
C ARG A 117 -0.15 8.80 11.88
N GLY A 118 -1.10 8.13 11.22
CA GLY A 118 -1.09 7.92 9.77
C GLY A 118 -1.00 6.44 9.39
N CYS A 119 -0.81 6.19 8.09
CA CYS A 119 -0.74 4.84 7.55
C CYS A 119 0.54 4.13 7.98
N LYS A 120 0.40 2.91 8.52
CA LYS A 120 1.47 2.07 9.08
C LYS A 120 2.26 1.28 8.05
N ILE A 121 1.81 1.23 6.80
CA ILE A 121 2.55 0.58 5.72
C ILE A 121 3.30 1.61 4.89
N LEU A 122 4.48 1.21 4.41
CA LEU A 122 5.35 2.03 3.60
C LEU A 122 4.95 1.97 2.13
N ALA A 123 4.83 0.76 1.57
CA ALA A 123 4.33 0.58 0.22
C ALA A 123 2.80 0.67 0.19
N ARG A 124 2.27 1.67 -0.52
CA ARG A 124 0.85 2.01 -0.54
C ARG A 124 0.29 1.93 -1.95
N PRO A 125 -0.98 1.53 -2.14
CA PRO A 125 -1.63 1.58 -3.45
C PRO A 125 -1.60 2.99 -4.05
N MET A 126 -1.57 3.07 -5.39
CA MET A 126 -1.58 4.33 -6.12
C MET A 126 -2.72 5.25 -5.67
N LEU A 127 -3.93 4.69 -5.48
CA LEU A 127 -5.10 5.43 -5.02
C LEU A 127 -4.88 6.13 -3.66
N CYS A 128 -4.05 5.55 -2.78
CA CYS A 128 -3.73 6.15 -1.49
C CYS A 128 -2.72 7.30 -1.57
N ARG A 129 -1.96 7.37 -2.67
CA ARG A 129 -0.90 8.36 -2.87
C ARG A 129 -1.32 9.49 -3.81
N ASP A 130 -1.94 9.15 -4.92
CA ASP A 130 -2.28 10.07 -6.02
C ASP A 130 -3.75 10.56 -5.94
N TYR A 131 -4.25 10.78 -4.73
CA TYR A 131 -5.60 11.27 -4.50
C TYR A 131 -5.61 12.55 -3.66
N PHE A 132 -5.86 13.68 -4.31
CA PHE A 132 -6.15 14.95 -3.64
C PHE A 132 -7.64 15.03 -3.32
N CYS A 133 -8.00 14.85 -2.06
CA CYS A 133 -9.37 15.04 -1.60
C CYS A 133 -9.75 16.54 -1.61
N LEU A 134 -11.05 16.85 -1.50
CA LEU A 134 -11.53 18.24 -1.46
C LEU A 134 -10.84 19.10 -0.38
N ARG A 135 -10.43 18.50 0.75
CA ARG A 135 -9.70 19.22 1.81
C ARG A 135 -8.31 19.63 1.34
N HIS A 136 -7.60 18.73 0.63
CA HIS A 136 -6.32 19.05 0.01
C HIS A 136 -6.48 20.10 -1.09
N LEU A 137 -7.49 19.97 -1.95
CA LEU A 137 -7.75 20.94 -3.03
C LEU A 137 -8.06 22.36 -2.51
N ASN A 138 -8.66 22.48 -1.33
CA ASN A 138 -8.95 23.78 -0.71
C ASN A 138 -7.75 24.37 0.04
N MET A 139 -6.74 23.56 0.35
CA MET A 139 -5.59 23.96 1.17
C MET A 139 -4.33 24.21 0.32
N LEU A 140 -4.13 23.39 -0.71
CA LEU A 140 -2.93 23.40 -1.54
C LEU A 140 -3.10 24.33 -2.74
N SER A 141 -2.04 25.07 -3.06
CA SER A 141 -1.93 25.77 -4.34
C SER A 141 -1.64 24.80 -5.49
N ASP A 142 -1.94 25.22 -6.72
CA ASP A 142 -1.60 24.45 -7.93
C ASP A 142 -0.11 24.10 -8.02
N LYS A 143 0.75 25.00 -7.52
CA LYS A 143 2.21 24.80 -7.51
C LYS A 143 2.61 23.69 -6.54
N GLU A 144 2.00 23.64 -5.35
CA GLU A 144 2.25 22.59 -4.35
C GLU A 144 1.73 21.25 -4.84
N MET A 145 0.52 21.20 -5.41
CA MET A 145 -0.04 19.98 -5.99
C MET A 145 0.86 19.45 -7.12
N ALA A 146 1.28 20.31 -8.04
CA ALA A 146 2.18 19.92 -9.12
C ALA A 146 3.52 19.38 -8.60
N HIS A 147 4.09 20.00 -7.55
CA HIS A 147 5.33 19.53 -6.93
C HIS A 147 5.14 18.15 -6.28
N ILE A 148 4.09 17.97 -5.48
CA ILE A 148 3.79 16.68 -4.82
C ILE A 148 3.60 15.58 -5.86
N THR A 149 2.81 15.83 -6.91
CA THR A 149 2.60 14.86 -8.00
C THR A 149 3.92 14.49 -8.69
N GLN A 150 4.82 15.45 -8.94
CA GLN A 150 6.12 15.17 -9.54
C GLN A 150 6.97 14.23 -8.68
N VAL A 151 7.02 14.46 -7.36
CA VAL A 151 7.78 13.62 -6.44
C VAL A 151 7.14 12.24 -6.29
N LEU A 152 5.80 12.17 -6.23
CA LEU A 152 5.05 10.91 -6.17
C LEU A 152 5.25 10.02 -7.39
N ASN A 153 5.47 10.59 -8.58
CA ASN A 153 5.66 9.79 -9.79
C ASN A 153 6.87 8.85 -9.69
N GLU A 154 7.94 9.25 -9.01
CA GLU A 154 9.10 8.38 -8.80
C GLU A 154 8.74 7.19 -7.90
N GLU A 155 8.05 7.44 -6.79
CA GLU A 155 7.54 6.39 -5.88
C GLU A 155 6.64 5.41 -6.63
N LEU A 156 5.65 5.91 -7.39
CA LEU A 156 4.67 5.09 -8.10
C LEU A 156 5.32 4.27 -9.23
N THR A 157 6.29 4.85 -9.94
CA THR A 157 7.04 4.15 -10.99
C THR A 157 7.85 2.99 -10.39
N LEU A 158 8.53 3.23 -9.27
CA LEU A 158 9.30 2.20 -8.58
C LEU A 158 8.39 1.12 -7.98
N LEU A 159 7.25 1.50 -7.40
CA LEU A 159 6.24 0.55 -6.91
C LEU A 159 5.77 -0.38 -8.04
N HIS A 160 5.41 0.17 -9.19
CA HIS A 160 4.98 -0.62 -10.34
C HIS A 160 6.08 -1.54 -10.86
N ARG A 161 7.33 -1.05 -10.94
CA ARG A 161 8.47 -1.87 -11.38
C ARG A 161 8.76 -3.02 -10.42
N LEU A 162 8.80 -2.74 -9.11
CA LEU A 162 9.03 -3.75 -8.07
C LEU A 162 7.93 -4.82 -8.08
N THR A 163 6.66 -4.41 -8.07
CA THR A 163 5.54 -5.35 -8.06
C THR A 163 5.46 -6.18 -9.33
N SER A 164 5.81 -5.61 -10.49
CA SER A 164 5.92 -6.35 -11.76
C SER A 164 7.04 -7.39 -11.73
N LEU A 165 8.23 -7.03 -11.25
CA LEU A 165 9.35 -7.96 -11.14
C LEU A 165 9.07 -9.09 -10.15
N ILE A 166 8.52 -8.76 -8.98
CA ILE A 166 8.13 -9.76 -7.98
C ILE A 166 7.14 -10.74 -8.58
N ARG A 167 6.13 -10.26 -9.33
CA ARG A 167 5.17 -11.10 -10.04
C ARG A 167 5.88 -12.03 -11.03
N GLU A 168 6.73 -11.49 -11.90
CA GLU A 168 7.46 -12.26 -12.91
C GLU A 168 8.26 -13.41 -12.27
N ARG A 169 9.01 -13.12 -11.19
CA ARG A 169 9.77 -14.15 -10.46
C ARG A 169 8.90 -15.22 -9.85
N LEU A 170 7.79 -14.80 -9.26
CA LEU A 170 6.83 -15.71 -8.65
C LEU A 170 6.16 -16.61 -9.70
N GLU A 171 5.82 -16.07 -10.87
CA GLU A 171 5.28 -16.83 -12.01
C GLU A 171 6.32 -17.84 -12.54
N ASP A 172 7.59 -17.44 -12.64
CA ASP A 172 8.67 -18.33 -13.08
C ASP A 172 8.91 -19.50 -12.12
N TRP A 173 8.80 -19.27 -10.80
CA TRP A 173 9.12 -20.29 -9.80
C TRP A 173 7.95 -21.21 -9.47
N THR A 174 6.71 -20.70 -9.57
CA THR A 174 5.51 -21.44 -9.17
C THR A 174 4.62 -21.86 -10.33
N GLY A 175 4.93 -21.40 -11.55
CA GLY A 175 4.03 -21.48 -12.70
C GLY A 175 2.89 -20.46 -12.60
N LYS A 176 1.96 -20.47 -13.57
CA LYS A 176 0.80 -19.56 -13.65
C LYS A 176 -0.21 -19.68 -12.48
N PHE A 177 0.09 -20.45 -11.44
CA PHE A 177 -0.77 -20.67 -10.28
C PHE A 177 -0.98 -19.39 -9.46
N LEU A 178 0.00 -18.48 -9.42
CA LEU A 178 -0.13 -17.21 -8.70
C LEU A 178 -1.01 -16.15 -9.40
N LEU A 179 -1.44 -16.37 -10.65
CA LEU A 179 -2.39 -15.49 -11.33
C LEU A 179 -3.78 -15.50 -10.66
N GLU A 180 -4.14 -16.56 -9.92
CA GLU A 180 -5.39 -16.58 -9.15
C GLU A 180 -5.32 -15.74 -7.86
N TYR A 181 -4.13 -15.35 -7.42
CA TYR A 181 -3.90 -14.53 -6.21
C TYR A 181 -3.74 -13.04 -6.50
N ASP A 182 -3.73 -12.64 -7.76
CA ASP A 182 -3.95 -11.25 -8.15
C ASP A 182 -5.44 -10.92 -8.01
N LEU A 183 -5.92 -10.99 -6.75
CA LEU A 183 -7.20 -10.47 -6.31
C LEU A 183 -7.11 -8.95 -6.43
N THR A 184 -7.30 -8.51 -7.67
CA THR A 184 -7.59 -7.15 -8.11
C THR A 184 -8.28 -6.39 -6.99
N GLY A 185 -7.72 -5.23 -6.62
CA GLY A 185 -8.55 -4.17 -6.03
C GLY A 185 -9.73 -3.99 -6.97
N TYR A 186 -10.94 -4.27 -6.46
CA TYR A 186 -12.17 -4.05 -7.19
C TYR A 186 -12.56 -2.59 -7.10
#